data_AF-A0A3B3RX18-F1
#
_entry.id   AF-A0A3B3RX18-F1
#
_cell.length_a   1.000
_cell.length_b   1.000
_cell.length_c   1.000
_cell.angle_alpha   90.00
_cell.angle_beta   90.00
_cell.angle_gamma   90.00
#
_symmetry.space_group_name_H-M   'P 1'
#
loop_
_entity.id
_entity.type
_entity.pdbx_description
1 polymer ?
#
loop_
_entity_poly.entity_id
_entity_poly.type
_entity_poly.pdbx_seq_one_letter_code
_entity_poly.pdbx_strand_id
1 'polypeptide(L)'
;MSPVKWFVTLAVLIIGSKVNAAIPRHMDEFIRVLEHVEAQNPGLGPLGTVRALRHLAGYGDLFAESFLGSANDDYSRAALVLNVEFDDFIGKALRHRVSEGGEEVGVVLIRDGTTVAMAPLLLGIEAGLQTKVDALHAVALTRTLGLSFLAFHNSLLPQRLGPSGCWDSVTWPAMFTLPGKPSLATEALINGGMDGIILGTEISLLTQRPPTLSGLLKQYYSYSLGPGGLDSAPRLISVLRRDNFRELVSAASLRKEVMSSMQVHWRLMGDVRAVGSKRIVKEGVQEFIQSYANCPTIIPRCQWGAEPYRGTPTQLSPPLSYMYVHHTYEPGQPCLSFDQCAADMRSMQRFHQDGNGWDDIGYSFVAGSDGNIYEGRGWAWQGAHTLGHNSKGYGVAIIGDFTSCLPSPRTLELVRERLPACAVGSGHLSPGYIVHGHRQLVNTSCPGDTLYREIQTWPHFREV
;
A
#
# COMPACT_ATOMS: atom_id res chain seq x y z
N MET A 1 7.92 -73.74 29.09
CA MET A 1 7.66 -72.49 29.84
C MET A 1 7.70 -71.35 28.84
N SER A 2 6.55 -70.78 28.50
CA SER A 2 6.43 -69.73 27.47
C SER A 2 6.36 -68.35 28.16
N PRO A 3 7.07 -67.31 27.70
CA PRO A 3 7.03 -66.00 28.36
C PRO A 3 5.82 -65.18 27.89
N VAL A 4 5.10 -64.63 28.85
CA VAL A 4 3.97 -63.71 28.66
C VAL A 4 4.53 -62.35 28.21
N LYS A 5 4.13 -61.86 27.03
CA LYS A 5 4.39 -60.48 26.58
C LYS A 5 3.29 -59.56 27.12
N TRP A 6 3.66 -58.63 27.99
CA TRP A 6 2.80 -57.51 28.38
C TRP A 6 2.94 -56.38 27.36
N PHE A 7 1.84 -56.00 26.72
CA PHE A 7 1.74 -54.76 25.97
C PHE A 7 1.27 -53.65 26.91
N VAL A 8 2.13 -52.67 27.15
CA VAL A 8 1.75 -51.42 27.82
C VAL A 8 1.35 -50.43 26.73
N THR A 9 0.06 -50.15 26.61
CA THR A 9 -0.45 -49.12 25.71
C THR A 9 -0.33 -47.76 26.41
N LEU A 10 0.63 -46.93 25.98
CA LEU A 10 0.78 -45.56 26.45
C LEU A 10 -0.29 -44.68 25.78
N ALA A 11 -1.39 -44.42 26.47
CA ALA A 11 -2.38 -43.44 26.04
C ALA A 11 -1.85 -42.03 26.34
N VAL A 12 -1.33 -41.34 25.31
CA VAL A 12 -0.99 -39.92 25.39
C VAL A 12 -2.28 -39.12 25.36
N LEU A 13 -2.74 -38.66 26.53
CA LEU A 13 -3.78 -37.64 26.64
C LEU A 13 -3.19 -36.30 26.18
N ILE A 14 -3.46 -35.93 24.92
CA ILE A 14 -3.24 -34.57 24.44
C ILE A 14 -4.36 -33.71 25.03
N ILE A 15 -4.08 -33.05 26.15
CA ILE A 15 -4.90 -31.95 26.63
C ILE A 15 -4.62 -30.78 25.69
N GLY A 16 -5.38 -30.70 24.60
CA GLY A 16 -5.38 -29.54 23.73
C GLY A 16 -5.97 -28.35 24.47
N SER A 17 -5.11 -27.54 25.09
CA SER A 17 -5.48 -26.16 25.41
C SER A 17 -5.80 -25.49 24.06
N LYS A 18 -7.09 -25.18 23.83
CA LYS A 18 -7.49 -24.27 22.75
C LYS A 18 -6.86 -22.92 23.03
N VAL A 19 -5.64 -22.70 22.56
CA VAL A 19 -5.15 -21.35 22.31
C VAL A 19 -5.99 -20.87 21.13
N ASN A 20 -6.96 -20.00 21.36
CA ASN A 20 -7.63 -19.31 20.25
C ASN A 20 -6.52 -18.65 19.42
N ALA A 21 -6.31 -19.09 18.19
CA ALA A 21 -5.37 -18.46 17.29
C ALA A 21 -5.81 -17.02 17.08
N ALA A 22 -4.91 -16.05 17.25
CA ALA A 22 -5.22 -14.65 17.06
C ALA A 22 -5.68 -14.40 15.61
N ILE A 23 -6.75 -13.61 15.44
CA ILE A 23 -7.28 -13.22 14.13
C ILE A 23 -6.17 -12.44 13.37
N PRO A 24 -5.84 -12.82 12.12
CA PRO A 24 -4.83 -12.11 11.34
C PRO A 24 -5.30 -10.70 10.99
N ARG A 25 -4.38 -9.74 10.96
CA ARG A 25 -4.62 -8.31 10.66
C ARG A 25 -4.83 -8.07 9.16
N HIS A 26 -5.85 -8.70 8.60
CA HIS A 26 -6.25 -8.56 7.20
C HIS A 26 -7.56 -7.76 7.10
N MET A 27 -7.74 -6.97 6.04
CA MET A 27 -8.96 -6.18 5.84
C MET A 27 -10.21 -7.05 5.71
N ASP A 28 -10.12 -8.22 5.10
CA ASP A 28 -11.28 -9.13 5.04
C ASP A 28 -11.71 -9.62 6.42
N GLU A 29 -10.77 -9.85 7.35
CA GLU A 29 -11.10 -10.19 8.72
C GLU A 29 -11.72 -9.00 9.45
N PHE A 30 -11.24 -7.78 9.19
CA PHE A 30 -11.87 -6.57 9.69
C PHE A 30 -13.31 -6.42 9.19
N ILE A 31 -13.54 -6.64 7.89
CA ILE A 31 -14.87 -6.61 7.28
C ILE A 31 -15.75 -7.71 7.90
N ARG A 32 -15.25 -8.94 8.07
CA ARG A 32 -15.99 -10.04 8.70
C ARG A 32 -16.40 -9.72 10.14
N VAL A 33 -15.50 -9.15 10.93
CA VAL A 33 -15.81 -8.71 12.30
C VAL A 33 -16.85 -7.58 12.26
N LEU A 34 -16.73 -6.65 11.32
CA LEU A 34 -17.68 -5.56 11.16
C LEU A 34 -19.08 -6.03 10.73
N GLU A 35 -19.18 -7.00 9.81
CA GLU A 35 -20.45 -7.65 9.43
C GLU A 35 -21.13 -8.25 10.68
N HIS A 36 -20.36 -8.86 11.58
CA HIS A 36 -20.90 -9.37 12.84
C HIS A 36 -21.37 -8.25 13.77
N VAL A 37 -20.59 -7.18 13.93
CA VAL A 37 -20.95 -6.01 14.72
C VAL A 37 -22.28 -5.42 14.23
N GLU A 38 -22.42 -5.21 12.93
CA GLU A 38 -23.63 -4.63 12.35
C GLU A 38 -24.84 -5.57 12.50
N ALA A 39 -24.64 -6.88 12.38
CA ALA A 39 -25.69 -7.87 12.59
C ALA A 39 -26.19 -7.93 14.05
N GLN A 40 -25.29 -7.75 15.03
CA GLN A 40 -25.66 -7.70 16.45
C GLN A 40 -26.25 -6.34 16.87
N ASN A 41 -26.11 -5.31 16.04
CA ASN A 41 -26.57 -3.95 16.31
C ASN A 41 -27.42 -3.40 15.15
N PRO A 42 -28.55 -4.04 14.78
CA PRO A 42 -29.30 -3.72 13.56
C PRO A 42 -29.93 -2.31 13.54
N GLY A 43 -30.06 -1.66 14.71
CA GLY A 43 -30.50 -0.26 14.81
C GLY A 43 -29.39 0.76 14.60
N LEU A 44 -28.13 0.31 14.52
CA LEU A 44 -26.96 1.17 14.37
C LEU A 44 -26.62 1.30 12.89
N GLY A 45 -27.07 2.39 12.27
CA GLY A 45 -26.66 2.71 10.89
C GLY A 45 -25.16 3.01 10.77
N PRO A 46 -24.60 3.14 9.55
CA PRO A 46 -23.15 3.29 9.33
C PRO A 46 -22.49 4.43 10.12
N LEU A 47 -23.20 5.56 10.30
CA LEU A 47 -22.71 6.69 11.09
C LEU A 47 -22.62 6.35 12.60
N GLY A 48 -23.59 5.59 13.11
CA GLY A 48 -23.54 5.10 14.49
C GLY A 48 -22.38 4.11 14.66
N THR A 49 -22.22 3.19 13.70
CA THR A 49 -21.15 2.18 13.72
C THR A 49 -19.77 2.83 13.72
N VAL A 50 -19.50 3.78 12.81
CA VAL A 50 -18.19 4.43 12.75
C VAL A 50 -17.90 5.26 14.02
N ARG A 51 -18.90 5.94 14.61
CA ARG A 51 -18.73 6.68 15.87
C ARG A 51 -18.43 5.75 17.04
N ALA A 52 -19.06 4.59 17.10
CA ALA A 52 -18.79 3.57 18.12
C ALA A 52 -17.37 2.99 17.97
N LEU A 53 -16.94 2.70 16.74
CA LEU A 53 -15.57 2.27 16.45
C LEU A 53 -14.54 3.36 16.82
N ARG A 54 -14.83 4.63 16.50
CA ARG A 54 -13.98 5.78 16.87
C ARG A 54 -13.80 5.88 18.39
N HIS A 55 -14.88 5.69 19.14
CA HIS A 55 -14.85 5.65 20.60
C HIS A 55 -13.97 4.51 21.13
N LEU A 56 -14.15 3.26 20.64
CA LEU A 56 -13.33 2.11 21.06
C LEU A 56 -11.84 2.28 20.76
N ALA A 57 -11.56 2.92 19.63
CA ALA A 57 -10.21 3.22 19.19
C ALA A 57 -9.53 4.35 19.99
N GLY A 58 -10.28 5.05 20.85
CA GLY A 58 -9.75 6.17 21.63
C GLY A 58 -9.45 7.43 20.82
N TYR A 59 -10.05 7.58 19.62
CA TYR A 59 -9.88 8.76 18.77
C TYR A 59 -10.88 9.87 19.09
N GLY A 60 -10.76 10.40 20.30
CA GLY A 60 -11.46 11.59 20.78
C GLY A 60 -10.49 12.73 21.07
N ASP A 61 -9.47 12.94 20.24
CA ASP A 61 -8.58 14.07 20.46
C ASP A 61 -9.28 15.39 20.11
N LEU A 62 -8.88 16.48 20.76
CA LEU A 62 -9.52 17.79 20.61
C LEU A 62 -9.59 18.25 19.15
N PHE A 63 -8.64 17.80 18.32
CA PHE A 63 -8.64 18.09 16.89
C PHE A 63 -9.78 17.39 16.17
N ALA A 64 -9.90 16.06 16.27
CA ALA A 64 -10.98 15.32 15.64
C ALA A 64 -12.36 15.78 16.15
N GLU A 65 -12.48 16.03 17.46
CA GLU A 65 -13.73 16.51 18.07
C GLU A 65 -14.14 17.90 17.57
N SER A 66 -13.19 18.79 17.30
CA SER A 66 -13.48 20.12 16.74
C SER A 66 -14.17 20.07 15.37
N PHE A 67 -14.01 18.97 14.63
CA PHE A 67 -14.66 18.75 13.34
C PHE A 67 -15.87 17.82 13.42
N LEU A 68 -15.72 16.67 14.08
CA LEU A 68 -16.69 15.58 14.06
C LEU A 68 -17.66 15.60 15.25
N GLY A 69 -17.37 16.42 16.27
CA GLY A 69 -18.06 16.41 17.55
C GLY A 69 -17.56 15.29 18.47
N SER A 70 -18.10 15.29 19.69
CA SER A 70 -17.78 14.31 20.72
C SER A 70 -18.03 12.87 20.23
N ALA A 71 -17.12 11.96 20.58
CA ALA A 71 -17.36 10.53 20.46
C ALA A 71 -18.29 10.00 21.57
N ASN A 72 -18.52 10.78 22.64
CA ASN A 72 -19.18 10.40 23.89
C ASN A 72 -20.66 10.82 23.98
N ASP A 73 -21.38 10.93 22.87
CA ASP A 73 -22.82 11.21 22.90
C ASP A 73 -23.60 9.96 23.39
N ASP A 74 -24.82 10.13 23.93
CA ASP A 74 -25.60 9.03 24.54
C ASP A 74 -25.86 7.82 23.61
N TYR A 75 -25.78 8.01 22.29
CA TYR A 75 -25.85 6.93 21.28
C TYR A 75 -24.56 6.08 21.20
N SER A 76 -23.39 6.68 21.47
CA SER A 76 -22.08 6.01 21.44
C SER A 76 -21.78 5.25 22.74
N ARG A 77 -22.58 5.45 23.78
CA ARG A 77 -22.53 4.72 25.06
C ARG A 77 -23.14 3.32 24.99
N ALA A 78 -23.89 2.99 23.94
CA ALA A 78 -24.27 1.61 23.67
C ALA A 78 -22.98 0.85 23.32
N ALA A 79 -22.43 0.13 24.31
CA ALA A 79 -21.29 -0.74 24.09
C ALA A 79 -21.62 -1.66 22.91
N LEU A 80 -20.79 -1.62 21.85
CA LEU A 80 -20.94 -2.57 20.75
C LEU A 80 -20.96 -3.96 21.37
N VAL A 81 -21.99 -4.74 21.03
CA VAL A 81 -22.05 -6.14 21.46
C VAL A 81 -20.95 -6.89 20.72
N LEU A 82 -19.83 -7.06 21.40
CA LEU A 82 -18.63 -7.73 20.92
C LEU A 82 -18.35 -8.94 21.81
N ASN A 83 -17.96 -10.05 21.18
CA ASN A 83 -17.31 -11.12 21.93
C ASN A 83 -15.86 -10.71 22.24
N VAL A 84 -15.24 -11.38 23.22
CA VAL A 84 -13.88 -11.04 23.71
C VAL A 84 -12.83 -11.06 22.60
N GLU A 85 -12.95 -11.99 21.65
CA GLU A 85 -12.00 -12.14 20.54
C GLU A 85 -12.09 -10.95 19.56
N PHE A 86 -13.29 -10.51 19.24
CA PHE A 86 -13.53 -9.37 18.35
C PHE A 86 -13.17 -8.05 19.01
N ASP A 87 -13.38 -7.91 20.32
CA ASP A 87 -12.96 -6.72 21.06
C ASP A 87 -11.43 -6.55 21.03
N ASP A 88 -10.67 -7.62 21.28
CA ASP A 88 -9.20 -7.60 21.18
C ASP A 88 -8.73 -7.27 19.76
N PHE A 89 -9.33 -7.89 18.75
CA PHE A 89 -8.99 -7.63 17.35
C PHE A 89 -9.30 -6.18 16.94
N ILE A 90 -10.49 -5.66 17.24
CA ILE A 90 -10.88 -4.27 16.92
C ILE A 90 -9.97 -3.29 17.67
N GLY A 91 -9.66 -3.55 18.93
CA GLY A 91 -8.72 -2.74 19.71
C GLY A 91 -7.35 -2.62 19.03
N LYS A 92 -6.80 -3.73 18.53
CA LYS A 92 -5.50 -3.77 17.82
C LYS A 92 -5.56 -3.19 16.40
N ALA A 93 -6.67 -3.42 15.69
CA ALA A 93 -6.86 -2.98 14.32
C ALA A 93 -7.13 -1.47 14.23
N LEU A 94 -7.72 -0.86 15.26
CA LEU A 94 -8.07 0.56 15.24
C LEU A 94 -7.07 1.46 15.96
N ARG A 95 -6.46 1.03 17.07
CA ARG A 95 -5.53 1.88 17.83
C ARG A 95 -4.17 1.96 17.15
N HIS A 96 -3.98 3.07 16.45
CA HIS A 96 -2.79 3.39 15.69
C HIS A 96 -1.72 3.90 16.64
N ARG A 97 -0.55 3.30 16.51
CA ARG A 97 0.65 3.71 17.21
C ARG A 97 1.84 3.18 16.43
N VAL A 98 2.93 3.92 16.50
CA VAL A 98 4.22 3.46 16.02
C VAL A 98 5.16 3.43 17.22
N SER A 99 5.67 2.25 17.55
CA SER A 99 6.60 2.06 18.66
C SER A 99 8.00 2.58 18.31
N GLU A 100 8.85 2.79 19.32
CA GLU A 100 10.26 3.14 19.11
C GLU A 100 11.01 2.05 18.32
N GLY A 101 10.59 0.79 18.44
CA GLY A 101 11.14 -0.34 17.70
C GLY A 101 10.65 -0.45 16.25
N GLY A 102 9.82 0.48 15.78
CA GLY A 102 9.29 0.47 14.41
C GLY A 102 8.06 -0.41 14.19
N GLU A 103 7.55 -1.11 15.22
CA GLU A 103 6.26 -1.79 15.12
C GLU A 103 5.14 -0.76 14.97
N GLU A 104 4.36 -0.88 13.89
CA GLU A 104 3.18 -0.08 13.64
C GLU A 104 1.91 -0.94 13.84
N VAL A 105 1.04 -0.47 14.73
CA VAL A 105 -0.24 -1.10 15.11
C VAL A 105 -1.39 -0.21 14.62
N GLY A 106 -2.62 -0.72 14.57
CA GLY A 106 -3.76 0.00 13.99
C GLY A 106 -3.78 -0.02 12.45
N VAL A 107 -3.10 -1.01 11.87
CA VAL A 107 -2.97 -1.22 10.43
C VAL A 107 -3.37 -2.64 10.03
N VAL A 108 -3.82 -2.80 8.79
CA VAL A 108 -4.22 -4.09 8.21
C VAL A 108 -3.64 -4.26 6.80
N LEU A 109 -3.36 -5.51 6.43
CA LEU A 109 -2.98 -5.91 5.08
C LEU A 109 -4.23 -5.96 4.18
N ILE A 110 -4.10 -5.43 2.96
CA ILE A 110 -5.13 -5.42 1.93
C ILE A 110 -4.79 -6.47 0.85
N ARG A 111 -5.82 -6.98 0.15
CA ARG A 111 -5.68 -7.91 -0.98
C ARG A 111 -4.85 -7.38 -2.16
N ASP A 112 -4.65 -6.07 -2.25
CA ASP A 112 -3.82 -5.43 -3.27
C ASP A 112 -2.32 -5.42 -2.91
N GLY A 113 -1.94 -6.02 -1.78
CA GLY A 113 -0.58 -6.07 -1.25
C GLY A 113 -0.16 -4.85 -0.44
N THR A 114 -1.02 -3.83 -0.34
CA THR A 114 -0.74 -2.61 0.43
C THR A 114 -1.23 -2.72 1.86
N THR A 115 -0.73 -1.83 2.72
CA THR A 115 -1.12 -1.74 4.13
C THR A 115 -1.85 -0.43 4.38
N VAL A 116 -2.92 -0.48 5.19
CA VAL A 116 -3.80 0.66 5.48
C VAL A 116 -3.95 0.83 6.98
N ALA A 117 -3.80 2.06 7.46
CA ALA A 117 -4.18 2.44 8.81
C ALA A 117 -5.69 2.69 8.90
N MET A 118 -6.36 2.00 9.82
CA MET A 118 -7.82 2.02 9.91
C MET A 118 -8.37 3.34 10.45
N ALA A 119 -7.62 4.01 11.32
CA ALA A 119 -8.05 5.24 11.96
C ALA A 119 -8.35 6.39 10.99
N PRO A 120 -7.40 6.84 10.15
CA PRO A 120 -7.67 7.93 9.20
C PRO A 120 -8.76 7.55 8.17
N LEU A 121 -8.85 6.27 7.80
CA LEU A 121 -9.91 5.73 6.94
C LEU A 121 -11.30 5.97 7.55
N LEU A 122 -11.50 5.51 8.78
CA LEU A 122 -12.79 5.64 9.47
C LEU A 122 -13.15 7.10 9.76
N LEU A 123 -12.18 7.94 10.11
CA LEU A 123 -12.40 9.38 10.32
C LEU A 123 -12.88 10.08 9.04
N GLY A 124 -12.30 9.74 7.88
CA GLY A 124 -12.78 10.25 6.59
C GLY A 124 -14.20 9.78 6.28
N ILE A 125 -14.52 8.51 6.51
CA ILE A 125 -15.88 7.98 6.31
C ILE A 125 -16.89 8.67 7.25
N GLU A 126 -16.55 8.88 8.53
CA GLU A 126 -17.42 9.62 9.47
C GLU A 126 -17.71 11.04 8.98
N ALA A 127 -16.67 11.78 8.55
CA ALA A 127 -16.84 13.13 7.99
C ALA A 127 -17.78 13.13 6.77
N GLY A 128 -17.64 12.16 5.87
CA GLY A 128 -18.49 11.99 4.69
C GLY A 128 -19.95 11.71 5.05
N LEU A 129 -20.19 10.80 6.01
CA LEU A 129 -21.53 10.48 6.52
C LEU A 129 -22.20 11.66 7.25
N GLN A 130 -21.40 12.56 7.82
CA GLN A 130 -21.86 13.83 8.39
C GLN A 130 -21.98 14.95 7.35
N THR A 131 -21.66 14.71 6.07
CA THR A 131 -21.61 15.70 4.99
C THR A 131 -20.67 16.88 5.28
N LYS A 132 -19.66 16.68 6.14
CA LYS A 132 -18.67 17.70 6.51
C LYS A 132 -17.46 17.59 5.57
N VAL A 133 -17.62 18.06 4.33
CA VAL A 133 -16.59 17.93 3.28
C VAL A 133 -15.27 18.60 3.67
N ASP A 134 -15.32 19.77 4.32
CA ASP A 134 -14.13 20.47 4.81
C ASP A 134 -13.38 19.69 5.91
N ALA A 135 -14.10 18.82 6.65
CA ALA A 135 -13.51 17.98 7.69
C ALA A 135 -12.77 16.77 7.11
N LEU A 136 -13.18 16.24 5.94
CA LEU A 136 -12.62 15.02 5.32
C LEU A 136 -11.10 15.06 5.28
N HIS A 137 -10.57 16.08 4.64
CA HIS A 137 -9.13 16.27 4.47
C HIS A 137 -8.44 16.52 5.80
N ALA A 138 -9.08 17.27 6.72
CA ALA A 138 -8.53 17.64 8.01
C ALA A 138 -8.26 16.42 8.89
N VAL A 139 -9.28 15.58 9.11
CA VAL A 139 -9.21 14.45 10.04
C VAL A 139 -8.55 13.21 9.43
N ALA A 140 -8.65 13.01 8.12
CA ALA A 140 -8.11 11.82 7.48
C ALA A 140 -6.61 11.93 7.14
N LEU A 141 -6.10 13.12 6.75
CA LEU A 141 -4.76 13.18 6.16
C LEU A 141 -3.96 14.45 6.45
N THR A 142 -4.56 15.63 6.28
CA THR A 142 -3.81 16.88 6.16
C THR A 142 -3.17 17.37 7.45
N ARG A 143 -3.74 17.04 8.62
CA ARG A 143 -3.05 17.25 9.91
C ARG A 143 -1.77 16.42 10.00
N THR A 144 -1.87 15.12 9.70
CA THR A 144 -0.74 14.19 9.73
C THR A 144 0.38 14.65 8.80
N LEU A 145 0.05 15.05 7.57
CA LEU A 145 1.01 15.62 6.62
C LEU A 145 1.67 16.89 7.18
N GLY A 146 0.88 17.84 7.67
CA GLY A 146 1.39 19.10 8.21
C GLY A 146 2.36 18.90 9.38
N LEU A 147 2.02 18.00 10.31
CA LEU A 147 2.90 17.63 11.43
C LEU A 147 4.18 16.97 10.95
N SER A 148 4.09 16.02 10.01
CA SER A 148 5.26 15.32 9.48
C SER A 148 6.22 16.27 8.76
N PHE A 149 5.70 17.21 7.97
CA PHE A 149 6.51 18.21 7.27
C PHE A 149 7.28 19.12 8.24
N LEU A 150 6.62 19.56 9.32
CA LEU A 150 7.26 20.39 10.35
C LEU A 150 8.31 19.61 11.14
N ALA A 151 8.01 18.37 11.54
CA ALA A 151 8.94 17.52 12.28
C ALA A 151 10.23 17.26 11.48
N PHE A 152 10.11 16.98 10.18
CA PHE A 152 11.26 16.87 9.29
C PHE A 152 12.03 18.19 9.15
N HIS A 153 11.34 19.32 8.94
CA HIS A 153 12.02 20.62 8.81
C HIS A 153 12.85 20.97 10.04
N ASN A 154 12.34 20.63 11.22
CA ASN A 154 13.03 20.82 12.50
C ASN A 154 14.09 19.74 12.79
N SER A 155 14.43 18.89 11.81
CA SER A 155 15.41 17.80 11.93
C SER A 155 15.10 16.79 13.05
N LEU A 156 13.84 16.69 13.47
CA LEU A 156 13.40 15.72 14.47
C LEU A 156 13.24 14.32 13.86
N LEU A 157 12.94 14.27 12.56
CA LEU A 157 12.72 13.06 11.78
C LEU A 157 13.54 13.09 10.48
N PRO A 158 14.05 11.94 10.02
CA PRO A 158 14.96 11.87 8.88
C PRO A 158 14.26 12.02 7.52
N GLN A 159 12.93 11.90 7.48
CA GLN A 159 12.13 11.95 6.25
C GLN A 159 10.74 12.53 6.52
N ARG A 160 10.14 13.16 5.50
CA ARG A 160 8.81 13.78 5.58
C ARG A 160 7.67 12.78 5.47
N LEU A 161 7.87 11.73 4.70
CA LEU A 161 6.85 10.77 4.30
C LEU A 161 7.41 9.36 4.44
N GLY A 162 6.53 8.39 4.65
CA GLY A 162 6.91 6.99 4.79
C GLY A 162 7.65 6.70 6.10
N PRO A 163 8.35 5.56 6.20
CA PRO A 163 8.51 4.56 5.15
C PRO A 163 7.25 3.70 5.01
N SER A 164 7.27 2.77 4.04
CA SER A 164 6.44 1.57 4.10
C SER A 164 7.08 0.54 5.04
N GLY A 165 6.47 -0.62 5.21
CA GLY A 165 6.93 -1.65 6.13
C GLY A 165 6.73 -3.07 5.63
N CYS A 166 7.09 -4.03 6.48
CA CYS A 166 7.00 -5.45 6.20
C CYS A 166 6.08 -6.13 7.21
N TRP A 167 5.18 -6.97 6.71
CA TRP A 167 4.49 -7.94 7.55
C TRP A 167 5.43 -9.10 7.86
N ASP A 168 5.31 -9.65 9.06
CA ASP A 168 5.95 -10.91 9.46
C ASP A 168 5.48 -12.09 8.60
N SER A 169 4.22 -12.06 8.17
CA SER A 169 3.65 -13.00 7.21
C SER A 169 2.58 -12.30 6.37
N VAL A 170 2.63 -12.45 5.05
CA VAL A 170 1.55 -11.97 4.18
C VAL A 170 0.34 -12.90 4.15
N THR A 171 0.52 -14.19 4.46
CA THR A 171 -0.58 -15.15 4.55
C THR A 171 -1.31 -15.08 5.89
N TRP A 172 -0.60 -14.71 6.96
CA TRP A 172 -1.15 -14.59 8.31
C TRP A 172 -0.57 -13.37 9.02
N PRO A 173 -0.91 -12.15 8.57
CA PRO A 173 -0.31 -10.91 9.07
C PRO A 173 -0.58 -10.73 10.56
N ALA A 174 0.47 -10.75 11.37
CA ALA A 174 0.36 -10.56 12.81
C ALA A 174 1.17 -9.37 13.32
N MET A 175 2.26 -8.97 12.66
CA MET A 175 3.09 -7.82 13.03
C MET A 175 3.57 -7.05 11.79
N PHE A 176 3.39 -5.73 11.79
CA PHE A 176 3.89 -4.84 10.74
C PHE A 176 5.03 -3.98 11.28
N THR A 177 6.18 -4.03 10.61
CA THR A 177 7.42 -3.37 11.07
C THR A 177 7.97 -2.43 10.02
N LEU A 178 8.29 -1.21 10.45
CA LEU A 178 8.87 -0.17 9.62
C LEU A 178 10.41 -0.21 9.68
N PRO A 179 11.12 0.00 8.55
CA PRO A 179 12.56 0.11 8.55
C PRO A 179 13.01 1.48 9.09
N GLY A 180 13.93 1.46 10.06
CA GLY A 180 14.53 2.69 10.60
C GLY A 180 13.54 3.56 11.37
N LYS A 181 13.89 4.85 11.53
CA LYS A 181 13.06 5.82 12.28
C LYS A 181 11.92 6.33 11.37
N PRO A 182 10.64 6.08 11.71
CA PRO A 182 9.52 6.41 10.84
C PRO A 182 9.17 7.90 10.85
N SER A 183 8.56 8.41 9.77
CA SER A 183 7.94 9.73 9.78
C SER A 183 6.59 9.71 10.51
N LEU A 184 5.99 10.86 10.77
CA LEU A 184 4.62 10.92 11.30
C LEU A 184 3.56 10.53 10.25
N ALA A 185 3.94 10.51 8.97
CA ALA A 185 3.09 10.13 7.85
C ALA A 185 3.61 8.84 7.21
N THR A 186 3.50 7.72 7.94
CA THR A 186 3.80 6.39 7.42
C THR A 186 2.97 6.10 6.17
N GLU A 187 3.43 5.18 5.33
CA GLU A 187 2.67 4.82 4.12
C GLU A 187 1.27 4.27 4.47
N ALA A 188 1.15 3.50 5.56
CA ALA A 188 -0.13 2.98 6.02
C ALA A 188 -1.12 4.09 6.43
N LEU A 189 -0.64 5.11 7.15
CA LEU A 189 -1.44 6.29 7.49
C LEU A 189 -1.87 7.07 6.25
N ILE A 190 -0.95 7.22 5.29
CA ILE A 190 -1.25 7.91 4.03
C ILE A 190 -2.30 7.15 3.22
N ASN A 191 -2.15 5.84 3.06
CA ASN A 191 -3.12 5.00 2.35
C ASN A 191 -4.50 5.08 3.01
N GLY A 192 -4.57 4.92 4.34
CA GLY A 192 -5.84 5.05 5.06
C GLY A 192 -6.46 6.44 4.98
N GLY A 193 -5.65 7.50 5.00
CA GLY A 193 -6.12 8.87 4.82
C GLY A 193 -6.65 9.14 3.41
N MET A 194 -5.97 8.64 2.37
CA MET A 194 -6.47 8.73 1.00
C MET A 194 -7.79 7.96 0.83
N ASP A 195 -7.87 6.75 1.36
CA ASP A 195 -9.08 5.91 1.27
C ASP A 195 -10.25 6.52 2.06
N GLY A 196 -9.98 7.13 3.21
CA GLY A 196 -10.96 7.88 3.99
C GLY A 196 -11.51 9.11 3.24
N ILE A 197 -10.64 9.84 2.54
CA ILE A 197 -11.06 10.99 1.70
C ILE A 197 -11.87 10.51 0.50
N ILE A 198 -11.42 9.47 -0.20
CA ILE A 198 -12.12 8.89 -1.35
C ILE A 198 -13.53 8.44 -0.93
N LEU A 199 -13.62 7.50 0.01
CA LEU A 199 -14.89 6.93 0.42
C LEU A 199 -15.80 7.96 1.10
N GLY A 200 -15.24 8.85 1.92
CA GLY A 200 -16.00 9.92 2.54
C GLY A 200 -16.58 10.90 1.51
N THR A 201 -15.83 11.22 0.46
CA THR A 201 -16.32 12.06 -0.65
C THR A 201 -17.45 11.35 -1.40
N GLU A 202 -17.25 10.10 -1.81
CA GLU A 202 -18.28 9.32 -2.52
C GLU A 202 -19.59 9.26 -1.73
N ILE A 203 -19.53 8.91 -0.43
CA ILE A 203 -20.71 8.82 0.43
C ILE A 203 -21.42 10.17 0.56
N SER A 204 -20.67 11.27 0.65
CA SER A 204 -21.26 12.61 0.80
C SER A 204 -22.09 13.04 -0.42
N LEU A 205 -21.84 12.44 -1.58
CA LEU A 205 -22.55 12.69 -2.83
C LEU A 205 -23.74 11.74 -3.05
N LEU A 206 -23.86 10.67 -2.26
CA LEU A 206 -24.95 9.71 -2.42
C LEU A 206 -26.29 10.27 -1.92
N THR A 207 -27.31 10.14 -2.76
CA THR A 207 -28.71 10.47 -2.41
C THR A 207 -29.32 9.45 -1.44
N GLN A 208 -28.89 8.20 -1.52
CA GLN A 208 -29.22 7.13 -0.58
C GLN A 208 -27.93 6.64 0.09
N ARG A 209 -27.89 6.74 1.42
CA ARG A 209 -26.71 6.33 2.19
C ARG A 209 -26.49 4.81 2.07
N PRO A 210 -25.23 4.34 2.11
CA PRO A 210 -24.96 2.92 2.10
C PRO A 210 -25.69 2.24 3.27
N PRO A 211 -26.23 1.03 3.08
CA PRO A 211 -26.99 0.36 4.13
C PRO A 211 -26.10 -0.07 5.30
N THR A 212 -24.83 -0.40 5.03
CA THR A 212 -23.85 -0.83 6.04
C THR A 212 -22.44 -0.31 5.72
N LEU A 213 -21.62 -0.15 6.75
CA LEU A 213 -20.20 0.17 6.61
C LEU A 213 -19.41 -1.03 6.08
N SER A 214 -19.73 -2.26 6.51
CA SER A 214 -19.08 -3.47 5.96
C SER A 214 -19.28 -3.61 4.46
N GLY A 215 -20.49 -3.33 3.96
CA GLY A 215 -20.83 -3.42 2.53
C GLY A 215 -20.01 -2.43 1.69
N LEU A 216 -19.84 -1.21 2.19
CA LEU A 216 -18.98 -0.20 1.57
C LEU A 216 -17.51 -0.66 1.52
N LEU A 217 -16.96 -1.11 2.64
CA LEU A 217 -15.56 -1.54 2.72
C LEU A 217 -15.32 -2.78 1.83
N LYS A 218 -16.27 -3.72 1.78
CA LYS A 218 -16.23 -4.91 0.94
C LYS A 218 -16.20 -4.57 -0.55
N GLN A 219 -17.02 -3.60 -0.99
CA GLN A 219 -17.01 -3.15 -2.38
C GLN A 219 -15.66 -2.56 -2.78
N TYR A 220 -15.01 -1.84 -1.87
CA TYR A 220 -13.75 -1.15 -2.14
C TYR A 220 -12.50 -2.05 -2.01
N TYR A 221 -12.43 -2.87 -0.97
CA TYR A 221 -11.23 -3.65 -0.62
C TYR A 221 -11.26 -5.11 -1.07
N SER A 222 -12.44 -5.69 -1.31
CA SER A 222 -12.58 -7.11 -1.65
C SER A 222 -12.87 -7.36 -3.13
N TYR A 223 -12.67 -6.37 -4.00
CA TYR A 223 -12.85 -6.54 -5.45
C TYR A 223 -11.77 -7.45 -6.03
N SER A 224 -12.17 -8.43 -6.83
CA SER A 224 -11.27 -9.36 -7.53
C SER A 224 -11.32 -9.11 -9.03
N LEU A 225 -10.14 -8.97 -9.65
CA LEU A 225 -10.05 -8.69 -11.09
C LEU A 225 -10.45 -9.93 -11.89
N GLY A 226 -11.36 -9.72 -12.85
CA GLY A 226 -11.70 -10.72 -13.86
C GLY A 226 -10.71 -10.70 -15.04
N PRO A 227 -10.96 -11.51 -16.10
CA PRO A 227 -10.07 -11.60 -17.26
C PRO A 227 -9.81 -10.28 -17.99
N GLY A 228 -10.74 -9.31 -17.88
CA GLY A 228 -10.57 -7.96 -18.43
C GLY A 228 -9.66 -7.05 -17.61
N GLY A 229 -9.08 -7.55 -16.51
CA GLY A 229 -8.13 -6.84 -15.66
C GLY A 229 -8.66 -5.51 -15.12
N LEU A 230 -7.73 -4.58 -14.86
CA LEU A 230 -8.05 -3.25 -14.35
C LEU A 230 -8.75 -2.34 -15.37
N ASP A 231 -8.68 -2.65 -16.67
CA ASP A 231 -9.36 -1.84 -17.69
C ASP A 231 -10.88 -2.05 -17.67
N SER A 232 -11.33 -3.21 -17.18
CA SER A 232 -12.75 -3.54 -17.02
C SER A 232 -13.26 -3.36 -15.58
N ALA A 233 -12.38 -2.96 -14.66
CA ALA A 233 -12.71 -2.83 -13.24
C ALA A 233 -13.54 -1.56 -12.96
N PRO A 234 -14.42 -1.57 -11.96
CA PRO A 234 -15.10 -0.37 -11.50
C PRO A 234 -14.07 0.63 -10.95
N ARG A 235 -14.37 1.92 -11.09
CA ARG A 235 -13.49 3.01 -10.64
C ARG A 235 -13.17 2.91 -9.14
N LEU A 236 -14.18 2.64 -8.32
CA LEU A 236 -14.08 2.75 -6.86
C LEU A 236 -13.58 1.44 -6.22
N ILE A 237 -12.29 1.13 -6.39
CA ILE A 237 -11.59 0.01 -5.76
C ILE A 237 -10.23 0.45 -5.22
N SER A 238 -9.74 -0.25 -4.20
CA SER A 238 -8.48 0.03 -3.49
C SER A 238 -7.24 0.04 -4.38
N VAL A 239 -7.16 -0.87 -5.36
CA VAL A 239 -6.05 -0.90 -6.34
C VAL A 239 -5.93 0.43 -7.10
N LEU A 240 -7.04 1.13 -7.33
CA LEU A 240 -7.10 2.43 -8.03
C LEU A 240 -7.03 3.62 -7.06
N ARG A 241 -6.69 3.42 -5.78
CA ARG A 241 -6.58 4.46 -4.74
C ARG A 241 -5.87 5.72 -5.23
N ARG A 242 -4.66 5.57 -5.77
CA ARG A 242 -3.82 6.71 -6.17
C ARG A 242 -4.46 7.52 -7.30
N ASP A 243 -5.08 6.84 -8.26
CA ASP A 243 -5.77 7.47 -9.39
C ASP A 243 -7.04 8.19 -8.92
N ASN A 244 -7.86 7.51 -8.11
CA ASN A 244 -9.06 8.09 -7.51
C ASN A 244 -8.75 9.31 -6.65
N PHE A 245 -7.70 9.24 -5.83
CA PHE A 245 -7.26 10.36 -5.00
C PHE A 245 -6.78 11.54 -5.86
N ARG A 246 -6.03 11.28 -6.93
CA ARG A 246 -5.54 12.31 -7.86
C ARG A 246 -6.68 13.07 -8.56
N GLU A 247 -7.84 12.46 -8.77
CA GLU A 247 -9.03 13.13 -9.31
C GLU A 247 -9.67 14.11 -8.30
N LEU A 248 -9.47 13.88 -7.00
CA LEU A 248 -10.12 14.66 -5.93
C LEU A 248 -9.29 15.87 -5.49
N VAL A 249 -7.96 15.82 -5.62
CA VAL A 249 -7.08 16.85 -5.06
C VAL A 249 -6.10 17.44 -6.08
N SER A 250 -5.78 18.72 -5.89
CA SER A 250 -4.68 19.40 -6.58
C SER A 250 -3.61 19.80 -5.57
N ALA A 251 -2.37 19.99 -6.02
CA ALA A 251 -1.31 20.53 -5.17
C ALA A 251 -1.66 21.92 -4.60
N ALA A 252 -2.52 22.70 -5.27
CA ALA A 252 -2.98 24.00 -4.77
C ALA A 252 -4.02 23.86 -3.65
N SER A 253 -5.05 23.03 -3.85
CA SER A 253 -6.08 22.78 -2.83
C SER A 253 -5.50 22.10 -1.60
N LEU A 254 -4.67 21.07 -1.79
CA LEU A 254 -4.07 20.34 -0.68
C LEU A 254 -3.14 21.21 0.19
N ARG A 255 -2.38 22.14 -0.42
CA ARG A 255 -1.59 23.12 0.34
C ARG A 255 -2.47 24.02 1.22
N LYS A 256 -3.63 24.45 0.71
CA LYS A 256 -4.57 25.27 1.47
C LYS A 256 -5.13 24.47 2.64
N GLU A 257 -5.55 23.24 2.40
CA GLU A 257 -6.13 22.36 3.42
C GLU A 257 -5.13 22.00 4.52
N VAL A 258 -3.89 21.62 4.18
CA VAL A 258 -2.82 21.39 5.17
C VAL A 258 -2.57 22.64 6.01
N MET A 259 -2.51 23.82 5.40
CA MET A 259 -2.35 25.07 6.15
C MET A 259 -3.55 25.40 7.04
N SER A 260 -4.77 25.07 6.63
CA SER A 260 -5.99 25.25 7.44
C SER A 260 -6.00 24.30 8.63
N SER A 261 -5.71 23.02 8.41
CA SER A 261 -5.60 22.00 9.46
C SER A 261 -4.54 22.36 10.49
N MET A 262 -3.38 22.85 10.06
CA MET A 262 -2.34 23.30 10.98
C MET A 262 -2.74 24.52 11.81
N GLN A 263 -3.54 25.45 11.26
CA GLN A 263 -4.04 26.59 12.03
C GLN A 263 -5.00 26.16 13.15
N VAL A 264 -5.87 25.19 12.87
CA VAL A 264 -6.76 24.61 13.88
C VAL A 264 -5.94 23.86 14.93
N HIS A 265 -4.97 23.05 14.50
CA HIS A 265 -4.08 22.33 15.41
C HIS A 265 -3.33 23.26 16.37
N TRP A 266 -2.66 24.30 15.87
CA TRP A 266 -1.92 25.24 16.71
C TRP A 266 -2.83 25.95 17.72
N ARG A 267 -4.02 26.37 17.29
CA ARG A 267 -5.00 26.99 18.19
C ARG A 267 -5.39 26.06 19.34
N LEU A 268 -5.67 24.79 19.04
CA LEU A 268 -6.12 23.81 20.04
C LEU A 268 -4.99 23.39 20.99
N MET A 269 -3.76 23.28 20.49
CA MET A 269 -2.60 22.88 21.31
C MET A 269 -1.96 24.06 22.07
N GLY A 270 -2.35 25.30 21.78
CA GLY A 270 -1.68 26.49 22.31
C GLY A 270 -0.29 26.72 21.71
N ASP A 271 0.01 26.08 20.57
CA ASP A 271 1.28 26.20 19.87
C ASP A 271 1.35 27.48 19.04
N VAL A 272 2.57 28.01 18.88
CA VAL A 272 2.80 29.15 17.99
C VAL A 272 2.98 28.65 16.56
N ARG A 273 2.37 29.36 15.61
CA ARG A 273 2.59 29.11 14.18
C ARG A 273 4.09 29.09 13.87
N ALA A 274 4.54 27.98 13.30
CA ALA A 274 5.92 27.82 12.87
C ALA A 274 6.31 28.88 11.82
N VAL A 275 7.48 29.52 12.01
CA VAL A 275 8.06 30.44 11.04
C VAL A 275 8.34 29.67 9.74
N GLY A 276 8.02 30.26 8.58
CA GLY A 276 8.24 29.60 7.29
C GLY A 276 7.26 28.47 6.95
N SER A 277 6.19 28.26 7.74
CA SER A 277 5.23 27.15 7.54
C SER A 277 4.68 27.05 6.12
N LYS A 278 4.47 28.18 5.44
CA LYS A 278 3.97 28.20 4.05
C LYS A 278 4.93 27.53 3.07
N ARG A 279 6.25 27.74 3.23
CA ARG A 279 7.28 27.12 2.40
C ARG A 279 7.39 25.63 2.70
N ILE A 280 7.44 25.28 3.98
CA ILE A 280 7.50 23.88 4.46
C ILE A 280 6.34 23.06 3.90
N VAL A 281 5.11 23.57 4.01
CA VAL A 281 3.92 22.91 3.47
C VAL A 281 3.96 22.83 1.94
N LYS A 282 4.44 23.87 1.25
CA LYS A 282 4.56 23.84 -0.22
C LYS A 282 5.46 22.70 -0.67
N GLU A 283 6.65 22.58 -0.07
CA GLU A 283 7.62 21.54 -0.44
C GLU A 283 7.10 20.14 -0.07
N GLY A 284 6.56 19.96 1.14
CA GLY A 284 6.02 18.69 1.58
C GLY A 284 4.83 18.20 0.74
N VAL A 285 3.92 19.09 0.36
CA VAL A 285 2.80 18.74 -0.53
C VAL A 285 3.29 18.36 -1.93
N GLN A 286 4.31 19.04 -2.46
CA GLN A 286 4.87 18.70 -3.77
C GLN A 286 5.50 17.30 -3.76
N GLU A 287 6.24 16.97 -2.71
CA GLU A 287 6.81 15.64 -2.50
C GLU A 287 5.73 14.56 -2.32
N PHE A 288 4.67 14.87 -1.57
CA PHE A 288 3.53 13.98 -1.37
C PHE A 288 2.79 13.68 -2.68
N ILE A 289 2.45 14.70 -3.46
CA ILE A 289 1.78 14.52 -4.76
C ILE A 289 2.65 13.69 -5.69
N GLN A 290 3.95 13.97 -5.74
CA GLN A 290 4.86 13.16 -6.53
C GLN A 290 4.84 11.70 -6.07
N SER A 291 4.99 11.44 -4.78
CA SER A 291 5.20 10.09 -4.25
C SER A 291 3.93 9.23 -4.16
N TYR A 292 2.76 9.83 -3.96
CA TYR A 292 1.52 9.11 -3.67
C TYR A 292 0.40 9.32 -4.70
N ALA A 293 0.41 10.42 -5.46
CA ALA A 293 -0.55 10.62 -6.54
C ALA A 293 0.04 10.24 -7.91
N ASN A 294 1.30 10.59 -8.17
CA ASN A 294 1.93 10.37 -9.47
C ASN A 294 2.64 9.02 -9.54
N CYS A 295 3.42 8.67 -8.53
CA CYS A 295 4.17 7.42 -8.53
C CYS A 295 3.28 6.18 -8.43
N PRO A 296 3.69 5.07 -9.07
CA PRO A 296 3.01 3.80 -8.89
C PRO A 296 3.29 3.25 -7.49
N THR A 297 2.45 2.32 -7.04
CA THR A 297 2.76 1.51 -5.86
C THR A 297 3.92 0.57 -6.21
N ILE A 298 4.96 0.56 -5.38
CA ILE A 298 6.06 -0.39 -5.45
C ILE A 298 5.96 -1.34 -4.26
N ILE A 299 5.64 -2.60 -4.51
CA ILE A 299 5.58 -3.67 -3.51
C ILE A 299 7.03 -4.07 -3.18
N PRO A 300 7.50 -3.83 -1.93
CA PRO A 300 8.87 -4.12 -1.56
C PRO A 300 9.10 -5.62 -1.45
N ARG A 301 10.38 -6.03 -1.51
CA ARG A 301 10.81 -7.44 -1.44
C ARG A 301 10.15 -8.27 -0.34
N CYS A 302 10.07 -7.72 0.87
CA CYS A 302 9.51 -8.45 2.01
C CYS A 302 8.02 -8.74 1.85
N GLN A 303 7.26 -7.89 1.14
CA GLN A 303 5.82 -8.05 0.99
C GLN A 303 5.49 -9.16 -0.01
N TRP A 304 6.25 -9.32 -1.09
CA TRP A 304 6.04 -10.47 -1.97
C TRP A 304 6.76 -11.75 -1.51
N GLY A 305 7.38 -11.73 -0.32
CA GLY A 305 8.04 -12.90 0.27
C GLY A 305 9.31 -13.29 -0.46
N ALA A 306 10.13 -12.31 -0.85
CA ALA A 306 11.41 -12.54 -1.49
C ALA A 306 12.37 -13.31 -0.59
N GLU A 307 13.07 -14.28 -1.16
CA GLU A 307 14.26 -14.85 -0.54
C GLU A 307 15.37 -13.79 -0.42
N PRO A 308 16.29 -13.93 0.55
CA PRO A 308 17.45 -13.06 0.65
C PRO A 308 18.31 -13.11 -0.62
N TYR A 309 18.97 -11.98 -0.89
CA TYR A 309 20.05 -11.93 -1.88
C TYR A 309 21.18 -12.89 -1.45
N ARG A 310 21.71 -13.68 -2.38
CA ARG A 310 22.87 -14.58 -2.16
C ARG A 310 24.16 -13.85 -2.55
N GLY A 311 25.23 -14.03 -1.79
CA GLY A 311 26.50 -13.35 -2.09
C GLY A 311 26.51 -11.86 -1.71
N THR A 312 27.31 -11.05 -2.40
CA THR A 312 27.51 -9.63 -2.09
C THR A 312 27.01 -8.75 -3.24
N PRO A 313 25.99 -7.91 -3.03
CA PRO A 313 25.42 -7.12 -4.11
C PRO A 313 26.36 -6.00 -4.56
N THR A 314 26.41 -5.77 -5.87
CA THR A 314 27.12 -4.62 -6.45
C THR A 314 26.24 -3.39 -6.42
N GLN A 315 26.72 -2.31 -5.79
CA GLN A 315 26.01 -1.04 -5.71
C GLN A 315 26.03 -0.30 -7.05
N LEU A 316 24.87 0.23 -7.45
CA LEU A 316 24.72 1.10 -8.61
C LEU A 316 25.15 2.54 -8.28
N SER A 317 25.50 3.30 -9.32
CA SER A 317 25.83 4.72 -9.22
C SER A 317 24.78 5.57 -9.97
N PRO A 318 23.59 5.81 -9.37
CA PRO A 318 22.55 6.63 -9.98
C PRO A 318 22.97 8.12 -10.11
N PRO A 319 22.34 8.89 -11.02
CA PRO A 319 21.27 8.48 -11.93
C PRO A 319 21.78 7.59 -13.06
N LEU A 320 21.08 6.47 -13.31
CA LEU A 320 21.36 5.61 -14.45
C LEU A 320 20.80 6.21 -15.75
N SER A 321 21.35 5.81 -16.89
CA SER A 321 21.02 6.42 -18.19
C SER A 321 20.08 5.57 -19.04
N TYR A 322 19.77 4.34 -18.61
CA TYR A 322 19.00 3.41 -19.43
C TYR A 322 17.87 2.73 -18.64
N MET A 323 16.80 2.40 -19.36
CA MET A 323 15.76 1.48 -18.93
C MET A 323 15.63 0.38 -19.98
N TYR A 324 15.76 -0.88 -19.55
CA TYR A 324 15.68 -2.05 -20.42
C TYR A 324 14.34 -2.75 -20.20
N VAL A 325 13.51 -2.82 -21.24
CA VAL A 325 12.19 -3.43 -21.17
C VAL A 325 12.27 -4.91 -21.49
N HIS A 326 11.63 -5.71 -20.64
CA HIS A 326 11.53 -7.17 -20.73
C HIS A 326 10.08 -7.62 -20.67
N HIS A 327 9.80 -8.81 -21.22
CA HIS A 327 8.69 -9.64 -20.76
C HIS A 327 9.26 -10.82 -19.98
N THR A 328 8.44 -11.50 -19.18
CA THR A 328 8.91 -12.69 -18.45
C THR A 328 8.92 -13.93 -19.33
N TYR A 329 7.99 -14.03 -20.30
CA TYR A 329 7.69 -15.22 -21.12
C TYR A 329 7.23 -16.44 -20.31
N GLU A 330 7.95 -16.79 -19.24
CA GLU A 330 7.54 -17.71 -18.19
C GLU A 330 7.79 -17.03 -16.83
N PRO A 331 6.76 -16.75 -16.01
CA PRO A 331 5.34 -17.04 -16.23
C PRO A 331 4.76 -16.28 -17.43
N GLY A 332 4.01 -16.99 -18.28
CA GLY A 332 3.51 -16.46 -19.56
C GLY A 332 2.13 -15.81 -19.51
N GLN A 333 1.40 -15.97 -18.40
CA GLN A 333 0.09 -15.34 -18.21
C GLN A 333 0.22 -14.10 -17.34
N PRO A 334 -0.45 -12.98 -17.68
CA PRO A 334 -0.52 -11.83 -16.79
C PRO A 334 -1.18 -12.19 -15.44
N CYS A 335 -0.52 -11.83 -14.35
CA CYS A 335 -1.05 -11.99 -13.01
C CYS A 335 -2.05 -10.87 -12.68
N LEU A 336 -3.19 -11.22 -12.08
CA LEU A 336 -4.33 -10.31 -11.84
C LEU A 336 -4.68 -10.13 -10.36
N SER A 337 -3.84 -10.64 -9.46
CA SER A 337 -3.97 -10.44 -8.02
C SER A 337 -2.58 -10.36 -7.40
N PHE A 338 -2.49 -9.72 -6.24
CA PHE A 338 -1.26 -9.67 -5.46
C PHE A 338 -0.71 -11.07 -5.19
N ASP A 339 -1.56 -12.01 -4.76
CA ASP A 339 -1.13 -13.38 -4.45
C ASP A 339 -0.52 -14.08 -5.66
N GLN A 340 -1.12 -13.93 -6.85
CA GLN A 340 -0.61 -14.51 -8.09
C GLN A 340 0.70 -13.84 -8.50
N CYS A 341 0.75 -12.50 -8.52
CA CYS A 341 1.95 -11.77 -8.91
C CYS A 341 3.11 -12.03 -7.94
N ALA A 342 2.85 -12.09 -6.63
CA ALA A 342 3.85 -12.44 -5.64
C ALA A 342 4.33 -13.90 -5.80
N ALA A 343 3.44 -14.84 -6.15
CA ALA A 343 3.83 -16.21 -6.47
C ALA A 343 4.72 -16.29 -7.72
N ASP A 344 4.39 -15.53 -8.75
CA ASP A 344 5.15 -15.41 -9.99
C ASP A 344 6.54 -14.80 -9.73
N MET A 345 6.62 -13.74 -8.92
CA MET A 345 7.87 -13.15 -8.45
C MET A 345 8.77 -14.18 -7.73
N ARG A 346 8.21 -14.94 -6.78
CA ARG A 346 8.94 -16.01 -6.08
C ARG A 346 9.36 -17.14 -7.03
N SER A 347 8.51 -17.47 -8.01
CA SER A 347 8.85 -18.46 -9.04
C SER A 347 10.05 -18.03 -9.88
N MET A 348 10.04 -16.80 -10.39
CA MET A 348 11.16 -16.22 -11.14
C MET A 348 12.43 -16.11 -10.29
N GLN A 349 12.30 -15.68 -9.03
CA GLN A 349 13.46 -15.60 -8.13
C GLN A 349 14.10 -16.98 -7.92
N ARG A 350 13.30 -18.01 -7.62
CA ARG A 350 13.80 -19.39 -7.48
C ARG A 350 14.44 -19.89 -8.77
N PHE A 351 13.83 -19.66 -9.93
CA PHE A 351 14.43 -20.04 -11.20
C PHE A 351 15.79 -19.35 -11.42
N HIS A 352 15.89 -18.04 -11.14
CA HIS A 352 17.15 -17.33 -11.26
C HIS A 352 18.21 -17.80 -10.25
N GLN A 353 17.84 -18.03 -8.99
CA GLN A 353 18.78 -18.41 -7.95
C GLN A 353 19.18 -19.89 -8.01
N ASP A 354 18.21 -20.79 -8.12
CA ASP A 354 18.43 -22.24 -8.05
C ASP A 354 18.64 -22.86 -9.44
N GLY A 355 17.99 -22.31 -10.47
CA GLY A 355 18.14 -22.77 -11.85
C GLY A 355 19.38 -22.18 -12.53
N ASN A 356 19.51 -20.85 -12.52
CA ASN A 356 20.61 -20.16 -13.21
C ASN A 356 21.85 -19.92 -12.32
N GLY A 357 21.76 -20.15 -11.01
CA GLY A 357 22.85 -19.90 -10.06
C GLY A 357 23.13 -18.40 -9.83
N TRP A 358 22.15 -17.52 -10.06
CA TRP A 358 22.31 -16.09 -9.82
C TRP A 358 22.10 -15.74 -8.35
N ASP A 359 22.58 -14.57 -7.97
CA ASP A 359 22.46 -14.09 -6.59
C ASP A 359 21.03 -13.77 -6.16
N ASP A 360 20.17 -13.41 -7.12
CA ASP A 360 18.79 -12.97 -6.90
C ASP A 360 18.04 -12.89 -8.24
N ILE A 361 16.74 -12.58 -8.20
CA ILE A 361 15.93 -12.25 -9.38
C ILE A 361 16.69 -11.27 -10.30
N GLY A 362 16.70 -11.52 -11.61
CA GLY A 362 17.53 -10.77 -12.54
C GLY A 362 17.11 -9.31 -12.75
N TYR A 363 15.82 -9.02 -12.63
CA TYR A 363 15.25 -7.71 -12.93
C TYR A 363 15.39 -6.72 -11.77
N SER A 364 15.45 -5.43 -12.08
CA SER A 364 15.38 -4.36 -11.09
C SER A 364 13.95 -4.21 -10.57
N PHE A 365 12.98 -4.17 -11.48
CA PHE A 365 11.55 -4.07 -11.21
C PHE A 365 10.74 -4.98 -12.12
N VAL A 366 9.56 -5.38 -11.65
CA VAL A 366 8.65 -6.22 -12.43
C VAL A 366 7.23 -5.66 -12.31
N ALA A 367 6.54 -5.44 -13.43
CA ALA A 367 5.16 -4.97 -13.46
C ALA A 367 4.19 -6.16 -13.51
N GLY A 368 3.22 -6.18 -12.59
CA GLY A 368 2.08 -7.08 -12.61
C GLY A 368 0.86 -6.42 -13.27
N SER A 369 -0.05 -7.23 -13.81
CA SER A 369 -1.33 -6.73 -14.34
C SER A 369 -2.40 -6.52 -13.26
N ASP A 370 -2.04 -6.77 -12.01
CA ASP A 370 -2.76 -6.35 -10.80
C ASP A 370 -2.60 -4.85 -10.50
N GLY A 371 -1.80 -4.12 -11.27
CA GLY A 371 -1.62 -2.67 -11.13
C GLY A 371 -0.43 -2.25 -10.26
N ASN A 372 0.38 -3.21 -9.81
CA ASN A 372 1.54 -2.95 -8.96
C ASN A 372 2.86 -3.09 -9.72
N ILE A 373 3.87 -2.35 -9.24
CA ILE A 373 5.28 -2.64 -9.54
C ILE A 373 5.84 -3.44 -8.37
N TYR A 374 6.58 -4.50 -8.64
CA TYR A 374 7.25 -5.34 -7.67
C TYR A 374 8.75 -5.04 -7.68
N GLU A 375 9.31 -4.79 -6.50
CA GLU A 375 10.74 -4.58 -6.34
C GLU A 375 11.49 -5.91 -6.53
N GLY A 376 12.33 -5.99 -7.56
CA GLY A 376 13.31 -7.06 -7.74
C GLY A 376 14.58 -6.71 -6.97
N ARG A 377 15.67 -6.42 -7.69
CA ARG A 377 16.90 -5.88 -7.08
C ARG A 377 16.80 -4.40 -6.69
N GLY A 378 15.74 -3.72 -7.14
CA GLY A 378 15.42 -2.36 -6.73
C GLY A 378 16.36 -1.30 -7.32
N TRP A 379 16.36 -0.12 -6.69
CA TRP A 379 17.08 1.06 -7.16
C TRP A 379 18.59 1.05 -6.86
N ALA A 380 19.00 0.35 -5.80
CA ALA A 380 20.36 0.44 -5.28
C ALA A 380 21.34 -0.59 -5.86
N TRP A 381 20.83 -1.72 -6.36
CA TRP A 381 21.65 -2.90 -6.65
C TRP A 381 21.62 -3.31 -8.11
N GLN A 382 22.79 -3.72 -8.62
CA GLN A 382 22.96 -4.11 -10.00
C GLN A 382 22.15 -5.35 -10.36
N GLY A 383 21.42 -5.27 -11.48
CA GLY A 383 20.66 -6.35 -12.11
C GLY A 383 21.50 -7.52 -12.67
N ALA A 384 20.80 -8.53 -13.17
CA ALA A 384 21.32 -9.60 -14.03
C ALA A 384 20.42 -9.83 -15.25
N HIS A 385 19.78 -8.77 -15.75
CA HIS A 385 18.74 -8.83 -16.78
C HIS A 385 19.26 -8.64 -18.22
N THR A 386 20.36 -7.93 -18.43
CA THR A 386 20.88 -7.60 -19.77
C THR A 386 22.41 -7.69 -19.76
N LEU A 387 22.94 -8.78 -20.33
CA LEU A 387 24.37 -9.07 -20.35
C LEU A 387 25.18 -7.88 -20.91
N GLY A 388 26.21 -7.43 -20.17
CA GLY A 388 27.05 -6.28 -20.55
C GLY A 388 26.47 -4.89 -20.24
N HIS A 389 25.22 -4.81 -19.77
CA HIS A 389 24.49 -3.56 -19.57
C HIS A 389 23.89 -3.38 -18.16
N ASN A 390 23.95 -4.40 -17.30
CA ASN A 390 23.34 -4.39 -15.96
C ASN A 390 23.74 -3.22 -15.04
N SER A 391 24.94 -2.65 -15.20
CA SER A 391 25.42 -1.51 -14.39
C SER A 391 25.00 -0.14 -14.93
N LYS A 392 24.39 -0.08 -16.11
CA LYS A 392 24.10 1.16 -16.84
C LYS A 392 22.62 1.56 -16.78
N GLY A 393 21.74 0.64 -16.44
CA GLY A 393 20.29 0.87 -16.43
C GLY A 393 19.52 -0.15 -15.64
N TYR A 394 18.23 0.13 -15.44
CA TYR A 394 17.30 -0.75 -14.75
C TYR A 394 16.59 -1.67 -15.73
N GLY A 395 16.56 -2.97 -15.42
CA GLY A 395 15.72 -3.94 -16.13
C GLY A 395 14.32 -3.94 -15.56
N VAL A 396 13.33 -3.59 -16.39
CA VAL A 396 11.91 -3.58 -16.03
C VAL A 396 11.20 -4.66 -16.84
N ALA A 397 10.76 -5.72 -16.18
CA ALA A 397 10.00 -6.80 -16.81
C ALA A 397 8.49 -6.59 -16.65
N ILE A 398 7.70 -7.11 -17.58
CA ILE A 398 6.25 -7.24 -17.45
C ILE A 398 5.90 -8.73 -17.39
N ILE A 399 5.13 -9.15 -16.39
CA ILE A 399 4.70 -10.54 -16.24
C ILE A 399 3.75 -10.91 -17.39
N GLY A 400 4.18 -11.85 -18.23
CA GLY A 400 3.43 -12.40 -19.36
C GLY A 400 4.27 -12.68 -20.60
N ASP A 401 3.66 -13.30 -21.61
CA ASP A 401 4.19 -13.47 -22.96
C ASP A 401 3.55 -12.48 -23.95
N PHE A 402 4.27 -11.40 -24.23
CA PHE A 402 3.86 -10.36 -25.18
C PHE A 402 4.42 -10.53 -26.60
N THR A 403 4.65 -11.78 -27.01
CA THR A 403 5.04 -12.08 -28.40
C THR A 403 3.92 -11.71 -29.37
N SER A 404 2.68 -12.13 -29.08
CA SER A 404 1.52 -11.94 -29.97
C SER A 404 0.41 -11.03 -29.41
N CYS A 405 0.56 -10.51 -28.19
CA CYS A 405 -0.40 -9.60 -27.56
C CYS A 405 0.32 -8.47 -26.83
N LEU A 406 -0.42 -7.41 -26.48
CA LEU A 406 0.07 -6.33 -25.64
C LEU A 406 -0.30 -6.58 -24.17
N PRO A 407 0.51 -6.09 -23.22
CA PRO A 407 0.05 -5.88 -21.86
C PRO A 407 -1.17 -4.94 -21.83
N SER A 408 -1.91 -4.95 -20.72
CA SER A 408 -3.00 -3.99 -20.55
C SER A 408 -2.50 -2.54 -20.64
N PRO A 409 -3.32 -1.60 -21.18
CA PRO A 409 -2.99 -0.18 -21.22
C PRO A 409 -2.49 0.37 -19.88
N ARG A 410 -3.10 -0.01 -18.76
CA ARG A 410 -2.63 0.40 -17.43
C ARG A 410 -1.25 -0.16 -17.07
N THR A 411 -0.97 -1.43 -17.38
CA THR A 411 0.38 -2.00 -17.16
C THR A 411 1.43 -1.29 -18.03
N LEU A 412 1.07 -0.95 -19.27
CA LEU A 412 1.93 -0.15 -20.15
C LEU A 412 2.17 1.25 -19.57
N GLU A 413 1.14 1.94 -19.07
CA GLU A 413 1.28 3.26 -18.43
C GLU A 413 2.22 3.22 -17.21
N LEU A 414 2.12 2.16 -16.39
CA LEU A 414 3.00 1.99 -15.23
C LEU A 414 4.49 1.96 -15.64
N VAL A 415 4.81 1.20 -16.69
CA VAL A 415 6.20 1.02 -17.15
C VAL A 415 6.68 2.18 -18.02
N ARG A 416 5.82 2.70 -18.91
CA ARG A 416 6.15 3.76 -19.87
C ARG A 416 6.31 5.12 -19.20
N GLU A 417 5.46 5.42 -18.22
CA GLU A 417 5.29 6.79 -17.72
C GLU A 417 5.53 6.87 -16.21
N ARG A 418 4.76 6.13 -15.40
CA ARG A 418 4.71 6.36 -13.95
C ARG A 418 6.01 5.96 -13.26
N LEU A 419 6.53 4.77 -13.51
CA LEU A 419 7.79 4.29 -12.92
C LEU A 419 8.99 5.16 -13.33
N PRO A 420 9.27 5.44 -14.63
CA PRO A 420 10.41 6.27 -15.00
C PRO A 420 10.27 7.72 -14.56
N ALA A 421 9.07 8.33 -14.58
CA ALA A 421 8.87 9.68 -14.05
C ALA A 421 9.25 9.77 -12.57
N CYS A 422 8.96 8.73 -11.80
CA CYS A 422 9.33 8.64 -10.39
C CYS A 422 10.80 8.38 -10.17
N ALA A 423 11.41 7.53 -10.99
CA ALA A 423 12.85 7.31 -10.96
C ALA A 423 13.62 8.60 -11.31
N VAL A 424 13.13 9.41 -12.25
CA VAL A 424 13.71 10.72 -12.58
C VAL A 424 13.53 11.70 -11.43
N GLY A 425 12.31 11.82 -10.88
CA GLY A 425 12.01 12.74 -9.78
C GLY A 425 12.79 12.45 -8.49
N SER A 426 13.21 11.20 -8.28
CA SER A 426 14.01 10.75 -7.14
C SER A 426 15.52 10.66 -7.43
N GLY A 427 15.95 11.00 -8.65
CA GLY A 427 17.37 10.98 -9.05
C GLY A 427 17.95 9.58 -9.30
N HIS A 428 17.12 8.54 -9.38
CA HIS A 428 17.53 7.18 -9.73
C HIS A 428 17.81 7.02 -11.23
N LEU A 429 17.10 7.76 -12.07
CA LEU A 429 17.17 7.72 -13.53
C LEU A 429 17.43 9.12 -14.09
N SER A 430 18.28 9.22 -15.11
CA SER A 430 18.58 10.49 -15.76
C SER A 430 17.35 11.05 -16.46
N PRO A 431 17.08 12.37 -16.44
CA PRO A 431 15.99 12.96 -17.24
C PRO A 431 16.10 12.67 -18.74
N GLY A 432 17.32 12.46 -19.24
CA GLY A 432 17.60 12.12 -20.64
C GLY A 432 17.78 10.63 -20.89
N TYR A 433 17.19 9.76 -20.06
CA TYR A 433 17.35 8.31 -20.18
C TYR A 433 16.91 7.77 -21.54
N ILE A 434 17.43 6.61 -21.90
CA ILE A 434 17.13 5.88 -23.13
C ILE A 434 16.40 4.58 -22.78
N VAL A 435 15.36 4.28 -23.55
CA VAL A 435 14.63 3.00 -23.50
C VAL A 435 15.13 2.08 -24.59
N HIS A 436 15.47 0.86 -24.22
CA HIS A 436 15.72 -0.23 -25.15
C HIS A 436 14.91 -1.48 -24.79
N GLY A 437 14.48 -2.23 -25.80
CA GLY A 437 14.04 -3.61 -25.61
C GLY A 437 15.25 -4.53 -25.45
N HIS A 438 15.11 -5.60 -24.66
CA HIS A 438 16.20 -6.54 -24.41
C HIS A 438 16.91 -7.02 -25.70
N ARG A 439 16.14 -7.35 -26.74
CA ARG A 439 16.63 -7.79 -28.06
C ARG A 439 17.58 -6.83 -28.77
N GLN A 440 17.57 -5.53 -28.44
CA GLN A 440 18.47 -4.57 -29.09
C GLN A 440 19.92 -4.76 -28.65
N LEU A 441 20.15 -5.43 -27.52
CA LEU A 441 21.48 -5.49 -26.88
C LEU A 441 22.05 -6.90 -26.80
N VAL A 442 21.20 -7.93 -26.85
CA VAL A 442 21.62 -9.33 -26.82
C VAL A 442 20.74 -10.18 -27.74
N ASN A 443 21.23 -11.35 -28.13
CA ASN A 443 20.48 -12.28 -28.99
C ASN A 443 19.34 -12.97 -28.22
N THR A 444 18.15 -12.38 -28.26
CA THR A 444 16.93 -12.87 -27.61
C THR A 444 15.68 -12.35 -28.32
N SER A 445 14.55 -13.05 -28.18
CA SER A 445 13.23 -12.56 -28.60
C SER A 445 12.59 -11.62 -27.57
N CYS A 446 13.11 -11.51 -26.35
CA CYS A 446 12.59 -10.60 -25.34
C CYS A 446 12.65 -9.12 -25.83
N PRO A 447 11.62 -8.27 -25.66
CA PRO A 447 10.43 -8.43 -24.81
C PRO A 447 9.18 -9.02 -25.51
N GLY A 448 9.36 -9.79 -26.58
CA GLY A 448 8.26 -10.25 -27.44
C GLY A 448 7.93 -9.27 -28.57
N ASP A 449 7.51 -9.78 -29.74
CA ASP A 449 7.40 -8.98 -30.97
C ASP A 449 6.34 -7.89 -30.90
N THR A 450 5.25 -8.14 -30.17
CA THR A 450 4.16 -7.18 -30.07
C THR A 450 4.50 -6.07 -29.07
N LEU A 451 5.05 -6.41 -27.90
CA LEU A 451 5.55 -5.40 -26.97
C LEU A 451 6.76 -4.62 -27.53
N TYR A 452 7.65 -5.27 -28.29
CA TYR A 452 8.76 -4.54 -28.91
C TYR A 452 8.29 -3.46 -29.90
N ARG A 453 7.30 -3.77 -30.74
CA ARG A 453 6.69 -2.77 -31.64
C ARG A 453 6.04 -1.63 -30.88
N GLU A 454 5.43 -1.90 -29.73
CA GLU A 454 4.86 -0.86 -28.86
C GLU A 454 5.95 0.05 -28.28
N ILE A 455 7.02 -0.50 -27.70
CA ILE A 455 8.06 0.34 -27.08
C ILE A 455 8.81 1.23 -28.07
N GLN A 456 8.85 0.88 -29.37
CA GLN A 456 9.41 1.74 -30.42
C GLN A 456 8.68 3.08 -30.54
N THR A 457 7.42 3.16 -30.09
CA THR A 457 6.63 4.38 -30.09
C THR A 457 6.89 5.28 -28.88
N TRP A 458 7.65 4.81 -27.88
CA TRP A 458 7.83 5.53 -26.63
C TRP A 458 8.80 6.72 -26.78
N PRO A 459 8.58 7.86 -26.10
CA PRO A 459 9.37 9.08 -26.30
C PRO A 459 10.89 8.92 -26.14
N HIS A 460 11.30 8.05 -25.21
CA HIS A 460 12.69 7.79 -24.84
C HIS A 460 13.33 6.61 -25.58
N PHE A 461 12.60 5.96 -26.49
CA PHE A 461 13.13 4.85 -27.28
C PHE A 461 14.21 5.32 -28.26
N ARG A 462 15.30 4.56 -28.40
CA ARG A 462 16.33 4.79 -29.42
C ARG A 462 16.71 3.47 -30.08
N GLU A 463 17.00 3.52 -31.37
CA GLU A 463 17.62 2.41 -32.09
C GLU A 463 19.12 2.33 -31.75
N VAL A 464 19.71 1.14 -31.90
CA VAL A 464 21.11 0.82 -31.57
C VAL A 464 21.90 0.54 -32.83
#